data_AF-A0A920AYS2-F1
#
_entry.id   AF-A0A920AYS2-F1
#
_cell.length_a   1.000
_cell.length_b   1.000
_cell.length_c   1.000
_cell.angle_alpha   90.00
_cell.angle_beta   90.00
_cell.angle_gamma   90.00
#
_symmetry.space_group_name_H-M   'P 1'
#
loop_
_entity.id
_entity.type
_entity.pdbx_description
1 polymer ?
#
loop_
_entity_poly.entity_id
_entity_poly.type
_entity_poly.pdbx_seq_one_letter_code
_entity_poly.pdbx_strand_id
1 'polypeptide(L)'
;MKFIPIFIFFLNFALAQNIPLYLTLVEKGEIQEVRESLPNLLSRYPNDPGVYYLEALINLSGDESIAQYQRLINNYPNSEFAYLSSVKIGEYFFSRGLYSQASQQLKKNCSYVSKRK
;
A
#
# COMPACT_ATOMS: atom_id res chain seq x y z
N MET A 1 -5.44 -38.33 -25.11
CA MET A 1 -4.67 -37.07 -25.20
C MET A 1 -5.60 -36.04 -25.83
N LYS A 2 -6.01 -34.97 -25.16
CA LYS A 2 -5.17 -33.81 -24.82
C LYS A 2 -5.72 -33.17 -23.55
N PHE A 3 -4.93 -33.27 -22.47
CA PHE A 3 -5.01 -32.34 -21.35
C PHE A 3 -4.52 -30.96 -21.81
N ILE A 4 -4.86 -29.93 -21.03
CA ILE A 4 -4.44 -28.52 -21.11
C ILE A 4 -5.53 -27.62 -21.70
N PRO A 5 -6.30 -26.98 -20.81
CA PRO A 5 -6.18 -25.52 -20.75
C PRO A 5 -6.10 -24.97 -19.32
N ILE A 6 -5.48 -25.70 -18.37
CA ILE A 6 -5.23 -25.13 -17.03
C ILE A 6 -4.03 -24.17 -17.05
N PHE A 7 -3.11 -24.34 -18.01
CA PHE A 7 -1.88 -23.55 -18.11
C PHE A 7 -2.09 -22.10 -18.58
N ILE A 8 -3.13 -21.84 -19.40
CA ILE A 8 -3.39 -20.49 -19.96
C ILE A 8 -4.08 -19.58 -18.93
N PHE A 9 -4.78 -20.14 -17.96
CA PHE A 9 -5.35 -19.37 -16.84
C PHE A 9 -4.27 -18.94 -15.83
N PHE A 10 -3.19 -19.72 -15.71
CA PHE A 10 -2.08 -19.43 -14.79
C PHE A 10 -1.20 -18.26 -15.27
N LEU A 11 -1.14 -17.99 -16.58
CA LEU A 11 -0.27 -16.96 -17.15
C LEU A 11 -0.79 -15.52 -16.95
N ASN A 12 -2.11 -15.34 -16.81
CA ASN A 12 -2.71 -14.03 -16.52
C ASN A 12 -2.62 -13.63 -15.03
N PHE A 13 -2.25 -14.57 -14.16
CA PHE A 13 -2.13 -14.33 -12.71
C PHE A 13 -0.89 -13.48 -12.36
N ALA A 14 0.14 -13.51 -13.21
CA ALA A 14 1.44 -12.89 -12.93
C ALA A 14 1.52 -11.38 -13.21
N LEU A 15 0.70 -10.84 -14.11
CA LEU A 15 0.84 -9.45 -14.59
C LEU A 15 0.06 -8.41 -13.78
N ALA A 16 -1.04 -8.79 -13.12
CA ALA A 16 -1.95 -7.84 -12.49
C ALA A 16 -1.74 -7.67 -10.96
N GLN A 17 -0.90 -8.49 -10.32
CA GLN A 17 -0.49 -8.29 -8.92
C GLN A 17 0.81 -7.46 -8.78
N ASN A 18 1.23 -6.75 -9.83
CA ASN A 18 2.49 -6.01 -9.79
C ASN A 18 2.33 -4.67 -9.05
N ILE A 19 1.99 -4.73 -7.76
CA ILE A 19 1.99 -3.56 -6.85
C ILE A 19 3.31 -2.78 -6.94
N PRO A 20 4.50 -3.43 -7.03
CA PRO A 20 5.77 -2.71 -7.23
C PRO A 20 5.78 -1.80 -8.46
N LEU A 21 5.20 -2.23 -9.59
CA LEU A 21 5.08 -1.38 -10.78
C LEU A 21 4.32 -0.10 -10.48
N TYR A 22 3.14 -0.19 -9.85
CA TYR A 22 2.34 0.98 -9.51
C TYR A 22 3.02 1.90 -8.50
N LEU A 23 3.79 1.34 -7.56
CA LEU A 23 4.63 2.15 -6.65
C LEU A 23 5.69 2.93 -7.42
N THR A 24 6.36 2.30 -8.38
CA THR A 24 7.33 2.99 -9.25
C THR A 24 6.68 4.08 -10.10
N LEU A 25 5.45 3.88 -10.60
CA LEU A 25 4.70 4.94 -11.30
C LEU A 25 4.45 6.13 -10.37
N VAL A 26 4.05 5.88 -9.11
CA VAL A 26 3.88 6.94 -8.11
C VAL A 26 5.18 7.68 -7.85
N GLU A 27 6.30 6.97 -7.68
CA GLU A 27 7.62 7.57 -7.47
C GLU A 27 8.08 8.45 -8.64
N LYS A 28 7.72 8.08 -9.88
CA LYS A 28 7.97 8.87 -11.08
C LYS A 28 7.03 10.06 -11.25
N GLY A 29 6.01 10.18 -10.40
CA GLY A 29 4.98 11.22 -10.51
C GLY A 29 3.86 10.90 -11.51
N GLU A 30 3.81 9.67 -12.04
CA GLU A 30 2.80 9.18 -12.98
C GLU A 30 1.50 8.76 -12.25
N ILE A 31 1.02 9.65 -11.35
CA ILE A 31 -0.11 9.39 -10.44
C ILE A 31 -1.42 9.13 -11.19
N GLN A 32 -1.58 9.75 -12.36
CA GLN A 32 -2.82 9.65 -13.14
C GLN A 32 -3.05 8.22 -13.65
N GLU A 33 -2.00 7.54 -14.13
CA GLU A 33 -2.09 6.17 -14.62
C GLU A 33 -2.44 5.18 -13.49
N VAL A 34 -1.90 5.42 -12.29
CA VAL A 34 -2.25 4.65 -11.09
C VAL A 34 -3.70 4.90 -10.69
N ARG A 35 -4.16 6.16 -10.73
CA ARG A 35 -5.55 6.53 -10.42
C ARG A 35 -6.55 5.87 -11.35
N GLU A 36 -6.26 5.82 -12.64
CA GLU A 36 -7.12 5.19 -13.65
C GLU A 36 -7.18 3.66 -13.49
N SER A 37 -6.07 3.05 -13.06
CA SER A 37 -5.98 1.60 -12.85
C SER A 37 -6.59 1.15 -11.51
N LEU A 38 -6.63 2.03 -10.51
CA LEU A 38 -6.98 1.68 -9.13
C LEU A 38 -8.37 1.02 -8.96
N PRO A 39 -9.46 1.47 -9.62
CA PRO A 39 -10.76 0.80 -9.50
C PRO A 39 -10.71 -0.66 -9.96
N ASN A 40 -9.93 -0.95 -11.01
CA ASN A 40 -9.75 -2.32 -11.50
C ASN A 40 -8.95 -3.16 -10.50
N LEU A 41 -7.89 -2.60 -9.93
CA LEU A 41 -7.09 -3.26 -8.89
C LEU A 41 -7.93 -3.60 -7.66
N LEU A 42 -8.75 -2.66 -7.16
CA LEU A 42 -9.64 -2.88 -6.02
C LEU A 42 -10.68 -3.97 -6.32
N SER A 43 -11.22 -4.01 -7.53
CA SER A 43 -12.19 -5.03 -7.93
C SER A 43 -11.56 -6.43 -8.05
N ARG A 44 -10.32 -6.52 -8.55
CA ARG A 44 -9.65 -7.82 -8.79
C ARG A 44 -8.94 -8.35 -7.55
N TYR A 45 -8.46 -7.45 -6.69
CA TYR A 45 -7.66 -7.76 -5.51
C TYR A 45 -8.24 -7.10 -4.25
N PRO A 46 -9.50 -7.40 -3.88
CA PRO A 46 -10.18 -6.73 -2.77
C PRO A 46 -9.59 -7.04 -1.39
N ASN A 47 -8.62 -7.95 -1.28
CA ASN A 47 -7.97 -8.30 -0.01
C ASN A 47 -6.46 -8.10 -0.05
N ASP A 48 -5.93 -7.42 -1.08
CA ASP A 48 -4.49 -7.17 -1.19
C ASP A 48 -4.13 -5.86 -0.48
N PRO A 49 -3.35 -5.90 0.62
CA PRO A 49 -2.96 -4.70 1.35
C PRO A 49 -2.14 -3.71 0.51
N GLY A 50 -1.46 -4.15 -0.55
CA GLY A 50 -0.73 -3.28 -1.46
C GLY A 50 -1.64 -2.38 -2.28
N VAL A 51 -2.83 -2.85 -2.66
CA VAL A 51 -3.81 -2.03 -3.38
C VAL A 51 -4.39 -0.95 -2.47
N TYR A 52 -4.71 -1.28 -1.22
CA TYR A 52 -5.16 -0.29 -0.23
C TYR A 52 -4.07 0.72 0.12
N TYR A 53 -2.80 0.30 0.11
CA TYR A 53 -1.68 1.21 0.29
C TYR A 53 -1.57 2.19 -0.88
N LEU A 54 -1.70 1.70 -2.12
CA LEU A 54 -1.70 2.55 -3.32
C LEU A 54 -2.86 3.56 -3.30
N GLU A 55 -4.06 3.12 -2.91
CA GLU A 55 -5.21 4.01 -2.75
C GLU A 55 -4.92 5.17 -1.80
N ALA A 56 -4.38 4.86 -0.61
CA ALA A 56 -4.00 5.87 0.36
C ALA A 56 -2.88 6.79 -0.14
N LEU A 57 -1.91 6.23 -0.88
CA LEU A 57 -0.72 6.94 -1.36
C LEU A 57 -1.04 7.99 -2.43
N ILE A 58 -2.02 7.74 -3.29
CA ILE A 58 -2.42 8.69 -4.36
C ILE A 58 -3.55 9.63 -3.96
N ASN A 59 -4.05 9.52 -2.72
CA ASN A 59 -5.10 10.39 -2.21
C ASN A 59 -4.57 11.82 -2.05
N LEU A 60 -5.32 12.80 -2.56
CA LEU A 60 -4.98 14.23 -2.48
C LEU A 60 -5.21 14.79 -1.08
N SER A 61 -6.13 14.21 -0.32
CA SER A 61 -6.43 14.61 1.05
C SER A 61 -5.52 13.84 2.01
N GLY A 62 -4.58 14.55 2.64
CA GLY A 62 -3.69 13.97 3.63
C GLY A 62 -4.46 13.37 4.82
N ASP A 63 -5.51 14.04 5.30
CA ASP A 63 -6.31 13.55 6.42
C ASP A 63 -7.07 12.24 6.07
N GLU A 64 -7.59 12.12 4.85
CA GLU A 64 -8.21 10.88 4.39
C GLU A 64 -7.19 9.77 4.19
N SER A 65 -6.01 10.11 3.65
CA SER A 65 -4.87 9.18 3.50
C SER A 65 -4.49 8.56 4.85
N ILE A 66 -4.46 9.36 5.92
CA ILE A 66 -4.22 8.87 7.28
C ILE A 66 -5.30 7.88 7.74
N ALA A 67 -6.58 8.17 7.49
CA ALA A 67 -7.66 7.26 7.83
C ALA A 67 -7.57 5.94 7.03
N GLN A 68 -7.13 5.98 5.77
CA GLN A 68 -6.91 4.80 4.94
C GLN A 68 -5.71 3.97 5.45
N TYR A 69 -4.58 4.60 5.74
CA TYR A 69 -3.42 3.94 6.33
C TYR A 69 -3.73 3.28 7.68
N GLN A 70 -4.49 3.95 8.54
CA GLN A 70 -4.88 3.36 9.83
C GLN A 70 -5.78 2.14 9.66
N ARG A 71 -6.73 2.17 8.70
CA ARG A 71 -7.55 1.00 8.36
C ARG A 71 -6.71 -0.15 7.85
N LEU A 72 -5.73 0.13 6.99
CA LEU A 72 -4.80 -0.88 6.48
C LEU A 72 -4.01 -1.54 7.61
N ILE A 73 -3.44 -0.75 8.51
CA ILE A 73 -2.70 -1.26 9.68
C ILE A 73 -3.58 -2.18 10.55
N ASN A 74 -4.84 -1.80 10.77
CA ASN A 74 -5.76 -2.58 11.59
C ASN A 74 -6.19 -3.89 10.93
N ASN A 75 -6.42 -3.86 9.62
CA ASN A 75 -6.94 -5.01 8.87
C ASN A 75 -5.83 -5.99 8.43
N TYR A 76 -4.62 -5.48 8.21
CA TYR A 76 -3.48 -6.24 7.69
C TYR A 76 -2.20 -6.05 8.54
N PRO A 77 -2.25 -6.25 9.87
CA PRO A 77 -1.19 -5.85 10.80
C PRO A 77 0.18 -6.50 10.54
N ASN A 78 0.21 -7.66 9.89
CA ASN A 78 1.44 -8.38 9.59
C ASN A 78 2.02 -8.08 8.20
N SER A 79 1.30 -7.31 7.37
CA SER A 79 1.73 -6.98 6.02
C SER A 79 2.91 -5.99 6.01
N GLU A 80 3.74 -6.03 4.97
CA GLU A 80 4.74 -4.97 4.73
C GLU A 80 4.10 -3.59 4.58
N PHE A 81 2.93 -3.54 3.94
CA PHE A 81 2.19 -2.31 3.75
C PHE A 81 1.64 -1.72 5.05
N ALA A 82 1.38 -2.50 6.10
CA ALA A 82 1.05 -1.96 7.42
C ALA A 82 2.23 -1.21 8.03
N TYR A 83 3.44 -1.76 7.91
CA TYR A 83 4.65 -1.05 8.32
C TYR A 83 4.86 0.23 7.50
N LEU A 84 4.77 0.16 6.17
CA LEU A 84 4.93 1.33 5.29
C LEU A 84 3.85 2.40 5.56
N SER A 85 2.60 1.99 5.78
CA SER A 85 1.49 2.89 6.18
C SER A 85 1.82 3.61 7.49
N SER A 86 2.40 2.89 8.45
CA SER A 86 2.79 3.47 9.73
C SER A 86 3.93 4.47 9.60
N VAL A 87 4.84 4.28 8.62
CA VAL A 87 5.86 5.26 8.25
C VAL A 87 5.22 6.50 7.62
N LYS A 88 4.30 6.31 6.67
CA LYS A 88 3.57 7.41 6.00
C LYS A 88 2.78 8.28 6.98
N ILE A 89 2.16 7.69 8.00
CA ILE A 89 1.51 8.43 9.10
C ILE A 89 2.53 9.31 9.86
N GLY A 90 3.72 8.78 10.13
CA GLY A 90 4.79 9.54 10.79
C GLY A 90 5.30 10.70 9.93
N GLU A 91 5.50 10.47 8.64
CA GLU A 91 5.88 11.50 7.65
C GLU A 91 4.83 12.62 7.60
N TYR A 92 3.54 12.27 7.57
CA TYR A 92 2.46 13.24 7.58
C TYR A 92 2.50 14.14 8.82
N PHE A 93 2.62 13.56 10.02
CA PHE A 93 2.73 14.35 11.25
C PHE A 93 3.96 15.25 11.22
N PHE A 94 5.08 14.76 10.70
CA PHE A 94 6.29 15.55 10.55
C PHE A 94 6.08 16.75 9.61
N SER A 95 5.51 16.52 8.41
CA SER A 95 5.20 17.58 7.44
C SER A 95 4.21 18.61 7.95
N ARG A 96 3.34 18.24 8.89
CA ARG A 96 2.39 19.15 9.58
C ARG A 96 3.00 19.89 10.76
N GLY A 97 4.27 19.67 11.10
CA GLY A 97 4.94 20.27 12.26
C GLY A 97 4.59 19.60 13.61
N LEU A 98 3.90 18.47 13.58
CA LEU A 98 3.43 17.72 14.76
C LEU A 98 4.53 16.75 15.24
N TYR A 99 5.71 17.28 15.55
CA TYR A 99 6.91 16.47 15.79
C TYR A 99 6.80 15.50 16.97
N SER A 100 6.07 15.85 18.03
CA SER A 100 5.83 14.94 19.16
C SER A 100 5.06 13.69 18.73
N GLN A 101 4.03 13.86 17.89
CA GLN A 101 3.25 12.74 17.35
C GLN A 101 4.08 11.92 16.35
N ALA A 102 4.85 12.59 15.48
CA ALA A 102 5.76 11.93 14.56
C ALA A 102 6.81 11.08 15.30
N SER A 103 7.43 11.62 16.36
CA SER A 103 8.40 10.91 17.20
C SER A 103 7.78 9.68 17.88
N GLN A 104 6.57 9.82 18.42
CA GLN A 104 5.85 8.69 18.99
C GLN A 104 5.57 7.60 17.94
N GLN A 105 5.21 7.99 16.72
CA GLN A 105 4.95 7.06 15.62
C GLN A 105 6.23 6.35 15.18
N LEU A 106 7.34 7.06 15.03
CA LEU A 106 8.65 6.47 14.71
C LEU A 106 9.11 5.48 15.78
N LYS A 107 8.92 5.79 17.06
CA LYS A 107 9.23 4.87 18.15
C LYS A 107 8.45 3.56 18.04
N LYS A 108 7.16 3.62 17.68
CA LYS A 108 6.36 2.42 17.37
C LYS A 108 6.98 1.65 16.21
N ASN A 109 7.29 2.32 15.10
CA ASN A 109 7.87 1.69 13.90
C ASN A 109 9.19 0.96 14.18
N CYS A 110 10.09 1.55 14.97
CA CYS A 110 11.35 0.90 15.36
C CYS A 110 11.11 -0.42 16.12
N SER A 111 10.08 -0.48 16.96
CA SER A 111 9.71 -1.71 17.66
C SER A 111 9.14 -2.79 16.73
N TYR A 112 8.50 -2.41 15.63
CA TYR A 112 8.06 -3.35 14.58
C TYR A 112 9.24 -3.95 13.82
N VAL A 113 10.22 -3.13 13.41
CA VAL A 113 11.41 -3.59 12.67
C VAL A 113 12.25 -4.57 13.51
N SER A 114 12.40 -4.31 14.81
CA SER A 114 13.16 -5.18 15.71
C SER A 114 12.55 -6.58 15.86
N LYS A 115 11.25 -6.76 15.63
CA LYS A 115 10.55 -8.05 15.76
C LYS A 115 10.51 -8.86 14.45
N ARG A 116 10.93 -8.27 13.33
CA ARG A 116 10.92 -8.90 12.00
C ARG A 116 12.25 -9.58 11.63
N LYS A 117 13.30 -9.35 12.42
CA LYS A 117 14.59 -10.04 12.30
C LYS A 117 14.58 -11.30 13.14
#